data_AF-A0A6M0BZ50-F1
#
_entry.id   AF-A0A6M0BZ50-F1
#
_cell.length_a   1.000
_cell.length_b   1.000
_cell.length_c   1.000
_cell.angle_alpha   90.00
_cell.angle_beta   90.00
_cell.angle_gamma   90.00
#
_symmetry.space_group_name_H-M   'P 1'
#
loop_
_entity.id
_entity.type
_entity.pdbx_description
1 polymer ?
#
loop_
_entity_poly.entity_id
_entity_poly.type
_entity_poly.pdbx_seq_one_letter_code
_entity_poly.pdbx_strand_id
1 'polypeptide(L)'
;AFAYSLGQLLLETQALFSPAEWQSWFKKNCHFSESCAETYLQIAKSWPSFRTQLDPYRKVDLSAMENIPQMSLISSKSKDSFEEDVETEVKQIIPLLSNAENFPTSLPDSEKSENATIINFYLRGKVVPKARPRVTTNGTYLPPRYRAWRNQAEVEIYRQVSDLNLEVNLPIQRAAISISFCGKHRTNSDLDNLAGACLDALTLNGAGVLQDDRLAYIPKLNLEYIPNTKETGVKITIEILPVR
;
A
#
# COMPACT_ATOMS: atom_id res chain seq x y z
N ALA A 1 -1.76 3.04 3.90
CA ALA A 1 -2.59 3.76 4.87
C ALA A 1 -1.98 3.79 6.28
N PHE A 2 -0.71 3.38 6.43
CA PHE A 2 -0.05 3.35 7.74
C PHE A 2 0.49 4.73 8.16
N ALA A 3 1.07 5.51 7.24
CA ALA A 3 1.68 6.81 7.55
C ALA A 3 0.68 7.83 8.11
N TYR A 4 -0.45 8.09 7.44
CA TYR A 4 -1.49 9.00 7.93
C TYR A 4 -2.13 8.50 9.23
N SER A 5 -2.47 7.21 9.34
CA SER A 5 -3.15 6.68 10.52
C SER A 5 -2.24 6.72 11.76
N LEU A 6 -0.96 6.41 11.56
CA LEU A 6 0.04 6.59 12.60
C LEU A 6 0.21 8.08 12.90
N GLY A 7 0.19 8.96 11.90
CA GLY A 7 0.18 10.41 12.09
C GLY A 7 -1.00 10.92 12.92
N GLN A 8 -2.21 10.42 12.68
CA GLN A 8 -3.40 10.75 13.48
C GLN A 8 -3.27 10.23 14.91
N LEU A 9 -2.85 8.98 15.09
CA LEU A 9 -2.58 8.44 16.42
C LEU A 9 -1.52 9.28 17.15
N LEU A 10 -0.47 9.72 16.44
CA LEU A 10 0.54 10.61 16.99
C LEU A 10 -0.03 11.99 17.33
N LEU A 11 -0.94 12.55 16.53
CA LEU A 11 -1.62 13.82 16.84
C LEU A 11 -2.51 13.71 18.08
N GLU A 12 -3.35 12.68 18.14
CA GLU A 12 -4.22 12.38 19.28
C GLU A 12 -3.40 12.16 20.55
N THR A 13 -2.31 11.39 20.44
CA THR A 13 -1.42 11.13 21.57
C THR A 13 -0.64 12.38 21.96
N GLN A 14 -0.13 13.16 21.01
CA GLN A 14 0.59 14.41 21.27
C GLN A 14 -0.30 15.43 22.01
N ALA A 15 -1.61 15.44 21.75
CA ALA A 15 -2.56 16.30 22.44
C ALA A 15 -2.71 15.97 23.95
N LEU A 16 -2.29 14.78 24.40
CA LEU A 16 -2.34 14.37 25.80
C LEU A 16 -1.13 14.82 26.63
N PHE A 17 -0.09 15.38 26.01
CA PHE A 17 1.17 15.71 26.66
C PHE A 17 1.56 17.18 26.45
N SER A 18 2.26 17.77 27.44
CA SER A 18 2.96 19.04 27.20
C SER A 18 4.15 18.84 26.23
N PRO A 19 4.67 19.90 25.58
CA PRO A 19 5.77 19.77 24.63
C PRO A 19 7.04 19.08 25.19
N ALA A 20 7.33 19.27 26.47
CA ALA A 20 8.47 18.65 27.15
C ALA A 20 8.22 17.16 27.45
N GLU A 21 6.99 16.80 27.83
CA GLU A 21 6.60 15.41 28.10
C GLU A 21 6.48 14.59 26.83
N TRP A 22 6.01 15.20 25.74
CA TRP A 22 5.92 14.57 24.41
C TRP A 22 7.27 14.00 23.96
N GLN A 23 8.34 14.79 24.08
CA GLN A 23 9.68 14.36 23.65
C GLN A 23 10.19 13.15 24.45
N SER A 24 9.95 13.14 25.75
CA SER A 24 10.32 12.02 26.63
C SER A 24 9.47 10.77 26.33
N TRP A 25 8.16 10.96 26.15
CA TRP A 25 7.24 9.89 25.79
C TRP A 25 7.56 9.29 24.42
N PHE A 26 7.83 10.12 23.41
CA PHE A 26 8.14 9.67 22.06
C PHE A 26 9.38 8.79 22.04
N LYS A 27 10.47 9.23 22.68
CA LYS A 27 11.72 8.45 22.77
C LYS A 27 11.55 7.12 23.50
N LYS A 28 10.64 7.07 24.47
CA LYS A 28 10.36 5.85 25.26
C LYS A 28 9.47 4.86 24.53
N ASN A 29 8.51 5.33 23.73
CA ASN A 29 7.42 4.49 23.20
C ASN A 29 7.47 4.30 21.67
N CYS A 30 8.16 5.16 20.92
CA CYS A 30 8.26 5.05 19.46
C CYS A 30 9.61 4.47 19.03
N HIS A 31 9.59 3.48 18.14
CA HIS A 31 10.78 2.83 17.59
C HIS A 31 11.20 3.36 16.21
N PHE A 32 10.85 4.61 15.90
CA PHE A 32 11.19 5.29 14.65
C PHE A 32 11.71 6.71 14.93
N SER A 33 12.39 7.31 13.95
CA SER A 33 13.05 8.62 14.13
C SER A 33 12.04 9.76 14.26
N GLU A 34 12.44 10.83 14.96
CA GLU A 34 11.64 12.06 15.08
C GLU A 34 11.32 12.67 13.71
N SER A 35 12.27 12.67 12.77
CA SER A 35 12.01 13.12 11.39
C SER A 35 10.92 12.30 10.69
N CYS A 36 10.88 10.98 10.92
CA CYS A 36 9.82 10.12 10.40
C CYS A 36 8.46 10.44 11.06
N ALA A 37 8.46 10.72 12.37
CA ALA A 37 7.27 11.12 13.10
C ALA A 37 6.71 12.47 12.64
N GLU A 38 7.59 13.47 12.48
CA GLU A 38 7.26 14.80 11.97
C GLU A 38 6.58 14.68 10.61
N THR A 39 7.12 13.83 9.74
CA THR A 39 6.56 13.56 8.42
C THR A 39 5.13 12.99 8.52
N TYR A 40 4.90 12.03 9.40
CA TYR A 40 3.56 11.47 9.61
C TYR A 40 2.59 12.48 10.22
N LEU A 41 3.04 13.31 11.16
CA LEU A 41 2.26 14.38 11.75
C LEU A 41 1.85 15.43 10.72
N GLN A 42 2.78 15.85 9.84
CA GLN A 42 2.49 16.80 8.76
C GLN A 42 1.46 16.22 7.78
N ILE A 43 1.61 14.95 7.39
CA ILE A 43 0.63 14.23 6.55
C ILE A 43 -0.76 14.22 7.21
N ALA A 44 -0.83 14.04 8.53
CA ALA A 44 -2.11 14.00 9.23
C ALA A 44 -2.77 15.40 9.36
N LYS A 45 -1.98 16.46 9.53
CA LYS A 45 -2.45 17.85 9.67
C LYS A 45 -2.96 18.47 8.38
N SER A 46 -2.34 18.16 7.23
CA SER A 46 -2.71 18.78 5.94
C SER A 46 -4.00 18.22 5.32
N TRP A 47 -4.62 17.21 5.95
CA TRP A 47 -5.44 16.25 5.23
C TRP A 47 -6.79 15.80 5.86
N PRO A 48 -7.59 16.64 6.55
CA PRO A 48 -8.95 16.24 6.97
C PRO A 48 -9.93 15.94 5.81
N SER A 49 -9.87 16.67 4.70
CA SER A 49 -10.93 16.69 3.66
C SER A 49 -11.04 15.43 2.78
N PHE A 50 -9.99 14.63 2.74
CA PHE A 50 -9.88 13.46 1.86
C PHE A 50 -10.37 12.16 2.50
N ARG A 51 -10.37 12.11 3.83
CA ARG A 51 -10.78 10.90 4.54
C ARG A 51 -12.29 10.70 4.55
N THR A 52 -13.05 11.79 4.46
CA THR A 52 -14.50 11.73 4.21
C THR A 52 -14.81 10.94 2.93
N GLN A 53 -13.89 10.91 1.96
CA GLN A 53 -14.03 10.15 0.71
C GLN A 53 -13.52 8.69 0.80
N LEU A 54 -12.66 8.37 1.78
CA LEU A 54 -12.02 7.05 1.95
C LEU A 54 -12.63 6.19 3.07
N ASP A 55 -13.30 6.80 4.06
CA ASP A 55 -13.91 6.10 5.20
C ASP A 55 -14.91 4.98 4.82
N PRO A 56 -15.69 5.04 3.71
CA PRO A 56 -16.56 3.93 3.31
C PRO A 56 -15.81 2.63 3.00
N TYR A 57 -14.52 2.73 2.64
CA TYR A 57 -13.74 1.62 2.10
C TYR A 57 -12.82 0.96 3.15
N ARG A 58 -12.88 1.40 4.41
CA ARG A 58 -11.94 0.97 5.44
C ARG A 58 -12.61 0.16 6.54
N LYS A 59 -12.57 -1.17 6.43
CA LYS A 59 -12.60 -2.05 7.60
C LYS A 59 -11.17 -2.14 8.14
N VAL A 60 -10.82 -1.28 9.10
CA VAL A 60 -9.68 -1.60 9.97
C VAL A 60 -10.19 -2.61 10.97
N ASP A 61 -9.70 -3.84 10.90
CA ASP A 61 -9.88 -4.79 11.99
C ASP A 61 -8.96 -4.36 13.14
N LEU A 62 -9.49 -3.50 14.02
CA LEU A 62 -8.81 -2.98 15.20
C LEU A 62 -8.61 -4.05 16.29
N SER A 63 -9.15 -5.27 16.12
CA SER A 63 -8.98 -6.38 17.06
C SER A 63 -7.52 -6.81 17.24
N ALA A 64 -6.63 -6.48 16.30
CA ALA A 64 -5.20 -6.77 16.41
C ALA A 64 -4.43 -5.78 17.31
N MET A 65 -5.05 -4.70 17.78
CA MET A 65 -4.41 -3.65 18.60
C MET A 65 -4.80 -3.71 20.10
N GLU A 66 -5.60 -4.68 20.54
CA GLU A 66 -6.03 -4.80 21.94
C GLU A 66 -4.98 -5.39 22.91
N ASN A 67 -3.76 -5.72 22.46
CA ASN A 67 -2.69 -6.17 23.36
C ASN A 67 -1.78 -5.02 23.82
N ILE A 68 -2.37 -3.95 24.38
CA ILE A 68 -1.65 -3.04 25.28
C ILE A 68 -1.80 -3.63 26.69
N PRO A 69 -0.71 -3.95 27.42
CA PRO A 69 -0.81 -4.61 28.71
C PRO A 69 -1.51 -3.69 29.71
N GLN A 70 -2.76 -4.00 30.06
CA GLN A 70 -3.38 -3.44 31.26
C GLN A 70 -2.70 -4.05 32.50
N MET A 71 -2.46 -3.17 33.47
CA MET A 71 -1.87 -3.48 34.77
C MET A 71 -2.53 -4.67 35.47
N SER A 72 -1.69 -5.41 36.16
CA SER A 72 -2.00 -6.52 37.06
C SER A 72 -3.09 -6.22 38.10
N LEU A 73 -4.08 -7.12 38.18
CA LEU A 73 -4.77 -7.45 39.43
C LEU A 73 -4.91 -8.97 39.51
N ILE A 74 -4.46 -9.51 40.63
CA ILE A 74 -4.27 -10.92 40.94
C ILE A 74 -5.64 -11.58 41.21
N SER A 75 -5.93 -12.71 40.55
CA SER A 75 -6.49 -13.91 41.22
C SER A 75 -6.38 -15.14 40.30
N SER A 76 -6.20 -16.29 40.92
CA SER A 76 -5.64 -17.53 40.38
C SER A 76 -6.66 -18.68 40.27
N LYS A 77 -6.33 -19.66 39.40
CA LYS A 77 -6.83 -21.07 39.28
C LYS A 77 -8.18 -21.24 38.55
N SER A 78 -8.43 -22.27 37.73
CA SER A 78 -7.70 -23.50 37.33
C SER A 78 -8.44 -24.21 36.17
N LYS A 79 -7.68 -24.95 35.33
CA LYS A 79 -7.95 -26.20 34.54
C LYS A 79 -9.41 -26.69 34.34
N ASP A 80 -9.83 -27.18 33.18
CA ASP A 80 -9.51 -28.50 32.57
C ASP A 80 -10.19 -28.58 31.18
N SER A 81 -9.49 -28.99 30.11
CA SER A 81 -9.52 -30.31 29.45
C SER A 81 -10.68 -30.53 28.46
N PHE A 82 -10.37 -30.90 27.22
CA PHE A 82 -10.86 -32.09 26.51
C PHE A 82 -10.34 -32.08 25.06
N GLU A 83 -9.76 -33.21 24.67
CA GLU A 83 -9.15 -33.54 23.37
C GLU A 83 -10.20 -34.03 22.35
N GLU A 84 -9.70 -34.36 21.14
CA GLU A 84 -10.18 -35.40 20.22
C GLU A 84 -11.40 -35.05 19.31
N ASP A 85 -11.47 -35.38 18.01
CA ASP A 85 -10.54 -36.03 17.07
C ASP A 85 -11.17 -36.07 15.66
N VAL A 86 -10.40 -36.54 14.66
CA VAL A 86 -10.81 -37.29 13.42
C VAL A 86 -11.32 -36.49 12.20
N GLU A 87 -10.54 -36.44 11.09
CA GLU A 87 -10.60 -37.21 9.82
C GLU A 87 -11.95 -37.08 9.04
N THR A 88 -12.10 -37.10 7.71
CA THR A 88 -11.33 -37.64 6.57
C THR A 88 -11.90 -37.08 5.24
N GLU A 89 -11.15 -37.30 4.15
CA GLU A 89 -11.61 -37.61 2.77
C GLU A 89 -11.81 -36.55 1.66
N VAL A 90 -10.79 -36.60 0.78
CA VAL A 90 -10.70 -36.42 -0.67
C VAL A 90 -11.92 -36.89 -1.48
N LYS A 91 -12.32 -36.11 -2.51
CA LYS A 91 -12.74 -36.63 -3.83
C LYS A 91 -12.54 -35.60 -4.95
N GLN A 92 -11.69 -36.00 -5.90
CA GLN A 92 -11.51 -35.44 -7.23
C GLN A 92 -12.81 -35.56 -8.06
N ILE A 93 -13.03 -34.66 -9.00
CA ILE A 93 -13.46 -34.93 -10.39
C ILE A 93 -13.21 -33.66 -11.23
N ILE A 94 -12.36 -33.80 -12.25
CA ILE A 94 -12.23 -32.92 -13.42
C ILE A 94 -13.03 -33.59 -14.55
N PRO A 95 -13.70 -32.83 -15.42
CA PRO A 95 -13.75 -33.19 -16.83
C PRO A 95 -13.05 -32.14 -17.70
N LEU A 96 -12.10 -32.63 -18.50
CA LEU A 96 -11.62 -32.00 -19.71
C LEU A 96 -12.81 -31.65 -20.61
N LEU A 97 -12.86 -30.42 -21.12
CA LEU A 97 -13.41 -30.13 -22.43
C LEU A 97 -12.44 -29.21 -23.18
N SER A 98 -11.66 -29.85 -24.04
CA SER A 98 -11.15 -29.26 -25.27
C SER A 98 -12.33 -28.79 -26.11
N ASN A 99 -12.32 -27.52 -26.54
CA ASN A 99 -12.79 -27.12 -27.86
C ASN A 99 -12.15 -25.76 -28.19
N ALA A 100 -11.23 -25.80 -29.14
CA ALA A 100 -10.67 -24.64 -29.78
C ALA A 100 -11.67 -24.15 -30.82
N GLU A 101 -12.25 -22.96 -30.60
CA GLU A 101 -12.96 -22.23 -31.64
C GLU A 101 -12.54 -20.76 -31.61
N ASN A 102 -11.77 -20.39 -32.64
CA ASN A 102 -11.73 -19.11 -33.35
C ASN A 102 -12.01 -17.82 -32.55
N PHE A 103 -10.94 -17.13 -32.14
CA PHE A 103 -11.00 -15.71 -31.83
C PHE A 103 -11.05 -14.89 -33.13
N PRO A 104 -12.12 -14.12 -33.41
CA PRO A 104 -12.10 -13.13 -34.47
C PRO A 104 -11.07 -12.05 -34.13
N THR A 105 -10.09 -11.89 -35.01
CA THR A 105 -9.14 -10.80 -35.01
C THR A 105 -9.88 -9.53 -35.45
N SER A 106 -10.23 -8.68 -34.50
CA SER A 106 -10.46 -7.25 -34.77
C SER A 106 -10.29 -6.45 -33.48
N LEU A 107 -9.12 -5.83 -33.35
CA LEU A 107 -8.88 -4.70 -32.45
C LEU A 107 -9.83 -3.57 -32.84
N PRO A 108 -10.66 -3.00 -31.93
CA PRO A 108 -11.19 -1.69 -32.18
C PRO A 108 -10.07 -0.68 -31.96
N ASP A 109 -9.91 0.17 -32.97
CA ASP A 109 -8.93 1.24 -33.03
C ASP A 109 -8.95 2.12 -31.79
N SER A 110 -7.75 2.62 -31.50
CA SER A 110 -7.43 3.63 -30.52
C SER A 110 -8.31 4.88 -30.67
N GLU A 111 -9.43 4.94 -29.96
CA GLU A 111 -10.01 6.22 -29.54
C GLU A 111 -9.04 6.86 -28.53
N LYS A 112 -8.19 7.76 -29.03
CA LYS A 112 -7.46 8.68 -28.17
C LYS A 112 -8.49 9.61 -27.53
N SER A 113 -8.84 9.31 -26.28
CA SER A 113 -9.64 10.20 -25.43
C SER A 113 -8.86 11.50 -25.19
N GLU A 114 -9.26 12.58 -25.86
CA GLU A 114 -8.59 13.88 -25.79
C GLU A 114 -8.75 14.61 -24.43
N ASN A 115 -9.43 14.00 -23.45
CA ASN A 115 -9.61 14.54 -22.10
C ASN A 115 -9.24 13.54 -20.99
N ALA A 116 -8.18 12.74 -21.20
CA ALA A 116 -7.71 11.86 -20.15
C ALA A 116 -7.02 12.66 -19.03
N THR A 117 -7.55 12.62 -17.80
CA THR A 117 -6.87 13.21 -16.65
C THR A 117 -5.64 12.38 -16.30
N ILE A 118 -4.46 12.99 -16.40
CA ILE A 118 -3.17 12.33 -16.17
C ILE A 118 -2.53 12.85 -14.89
N ILE A 119 -2.14 11.92 -14.02
CA ILE A 119 -1.40 12.20 -12.79
C ILE A 119 0.00 11.61 -12.94
N ASN A 120 1.02 12.37 -12.58
CA ASN A 120 2.41 11.95 -12.66
C ASN A 120 3.04 11.95 -11.26
N PHE A 121 3.67 10.85 -10.89
CA PHE A 121 4.51 10.75 -9.71
C PHE A 121 5.95 10.42 -10.06
N TYR A 122 6.87 10.86 -9.21
CA TYR A 122 8.27 10.47 -9.29
C TYR A 122 8.82 10.00 -7.94
N LEU A 123 9.14 8.72 -7.84
CA LEU A 123 9.78 8.14 -6.65
C LEU A 123 11.30 8.18 -6.83
N ARG A 124 12.00 8.88 -5.93
CA ARG A 124 13.47 8.96 -5.98
C ARG A 124 14.12 7.67 -5.46
N GLY A 125 15.25 7.31 -6.07
CA GLY A 125 16.10 6.21 -5.62
C GLY A 125 15.72 4.85 -6.19
N LYS A 126 16.35 3.81 -5.66
CA LYS A 126 16.18 2.44 -6.13
C LYS A 126 14.91 1.83 -5.52
N VAL A 127 14.12 1.15 -6.34
CA VAL A 127 12.99 0.36 -5.84
C VAL A 127 13.49 -0.92 -5.19
N VAL A 128 12.91 -1.25 -4.04
CA VAL A 128 13.07 -2.56 -3.43
C VAL A 128 11.98 -3.47 -4.02
N PRO A 129 12.35 -4.55 -4.75
CA PRO A 129 11.37 -5.45 -5.35
C PRO A 129 10.40 -6.01 -4.31
N LYS A 130 9.14 -6.23 -4.73
CA LYS A 130 8.09 -6.81 -3.88
C LYS A 130 8.58 -8.12 -3.28
N ALA A 131 8.54 -8.18 -1.96
CA ALA A 131 8.93 -9.37 -1.23
C ALA A 131 7.70 -10.21 -0.89
N ARG A 132 7.81 -11.53 -1.04
CA ARG A 132 6.79 -12.44 -0.51
C ARG A 132 6.70 -12.29 1.02
N PRO A 133 5.49 -12.30 1.60
CA PRO A 133 5.36 -12.38 3.05
C PRO A 133 6.12 -13.60 3.60
N ARG A 134 6.71 -13.43 4.78
CA ARG A 134 7.41 -14.50 5.51
C ARG A 134 6.47 -15.03 6.57
N VAL A 135 6.33 -16.34 6.63
CA VAL A 135 5.49 -17.02 7.60
C VAL A 135 6.36 -17.50 8.76
N THR A 136 5.91 -17.22 9.98
CA THR A 136 6.50 -17.72 11.22
C THR A 136 5.40 -18.28 12.10
N THR A 137 5.79 -18.95 13.18
CA THR A 137 4.85 -19.38 14.23
C THR A 137 4.05 -18.21 14.80
N ASN A 138 4.60 -16.98 14.77
CA ASN A 138 3.99 -15.78 15.34
C ASN A 138 3.24 -14.94 14.28
N GLY A 139 2.95 -15.53 13.12
CA GLY A 139 2.22 -14.90 12.03
C GLY A 139 3.09 -14.53 10.84
N THR A 140 2.50 -13.71 9.96
CA THR A 140 3.07 -13.37 8.66
C THR A 140 3.56 -11.93 8.64
N TYR A 141 4.79 -11.71 8.19
CA TYR A 141 5.38 -10.37 8.11
C TYR A 141 6.09 -10.11 6.78
N LEU A 142 6.09 -8.85 6.36
CA LEU A 142 6.90 -8.39 5.24
C LEU A 142 8.33 -8.09 5.69
N PRO A 143 9.37 -8.40 4.90
CA PRO A 143 10.76 -8.08 5.24
C PRO A 143 10.97 -6.59 5.60
N PRO A 144 11.77 -6.27 6.63
CA PRO A 144 11.94 -4.89 7.12
C PRO A 144 12.38 -3.90 6.05
N ARG A 145 13.31 -4.31 5.17
CA ARG A 145 13.82 -3.45 4.09
C ARG A 145 12.75 -3.05 3.08
N TYR A 146 11.90 -4.01 2.69
CA TYR A 146 10.79 -3.74 1.77
C TYR A 146 9.74 -2.84 2.44
N ARG A 147 9.42 -3.10 3.70
CA ARG A 147 8.49 -2.25 4.49
C ARG A 147 9.00 -0.81 4.61
N ALA A 148 10.28 -0.63 4.94
CA ALA A 148 10.89 0.69 5.06
C ALA A 148 10.84 1.47 3.73
N TRP A 149 11.19 0.80 2.62
CA TRP A 149 11.08 1.39 1.29
C TRP A 149 9.64 1.77 0.95
N ARG A 150 8.68 0.87 1.20
CA ARG A 150 7.26 1.11 0.94
C ARG A 150 6.75 2.34 1.72
N ASN A 151 7.08 2.44 3.01
CA ASN A 151 6.69 3.58 3.83
C ASN A 151 7.25 4.91 3.28
N GLN A 152 8.50 4.92 2.80
CA GLN A 152 9.10 6.10 2.18
C GLN A 152 8.42 6.46 0.85
N ALA A 153 8.11 5.46 0.03
CA ALA A 153 7.39 5.66 -1.22
C ALA A 153 5.97 6.21 -0.99
N GLU A 154 5.25 5.65 0.00
CA GLU A 154 3.95 6.15 0.42
C GLU A 154 4.03 7.64 0.78
N VAL A 155 4.97 8.01 1.66
CA VAL A 155 5.21 9.40 2.09
C VAL A 155 5.47 10.33 0.89
N GLU A 156 6.32 9.92 -0.04
CA GLU A 156 6.66 10.75 -1.20
C GLU A 156 5.47 10.93 -2.15
N ILE A 157 4.66 9.87 -2.35
CA ILE A 157 3.41 9.96 -3.13
C ILE A 157 2.43 10.90 -2.43
N TYR A 158 2.25 10.77 -1.11
CA TYR A 158 1.40 11.68 -0.33
C TYR A 158 1.82 13.13 -0.53
N ARG A 159 3.13 13.43 -0.39
CA ARG A 159 3.68 14.77 -0.59
C ARG A 159 3.32 15.32 -1.98
N GLN A 160 3.53 14.53 -3.03
CA GLN A 160 3.22 14.94 -4.40
C GLN A 160 1.72 15.13 -4.64
N VAL A 161 0.86 14.27 -4.08
CA VAL A 161 -0.60 14.44 -4.16
C VAL A 161 -1.04 15.75 -3.52
N SER A 162 -0.49 16.10 -2.35
CA SER A 162 -0.76 17.41 -1.72
C SER A 162 -0.32 18.58 -2.59
N ASP A 163 0.89 18.51 -3.16
CA ASP A 163 1.45 19.56 -4.00
C ASP A 163 0.63 19.77 -5.30
N LEU A 164 0.02 18.70 -5.81
CA LEU A 164 -0.72 18.71 -7.08
C LEU A 164 -2.13 19.33 -6.99
N ASN A 165 -2.67 19.56 -5.79
CA ASN A 165 -4.05 20.06 -5.58
C ASN A 165 -5.08 19.35 -6.50
N LEU A 166 -5.05 18.02 -6.49
CA LEU A 166 -5.87 17.22 -7.39
C LEU A 166 -7.37 17.49 -7.17
N GLU A 167 -8.08 17.87 -8.24
CA GLU A 167 -9.54 18.00 -8.25
C GLU A 167 -10.27 16.65 -8.39
N VAL A 168 -9.51 15.56 -8.51
CA VAL A 168 -10.07 14.21 -8.69
C VAL A 168 -10.41 13.58 -7.34
N ASN A 169 -11.52 12.85 -7.31
CA ASN A 169 -11.86 12.02 -6.16
C ASN A 169 -10.93 10.82 -6.10
N LEU A 170 -10.19 10.71 -5.00
CA LEU A 170 -9.44 9.51 -4.68
C LEU A 170 -10.26 8.65 -3.68
N PRO A 171 -10.14 7.33 -3.72
CA PRO A 171 -9.19 6.57 -4.53
C PRO A 171 -9.72 6.37 -5.97
N ILE A 172 -8.81 6.41 -6.94
CA ILE A 172 -9.15 6.21 -8.35
C ILE A 172 -9.67 4.78 -8.53
N GLN A 173 -10.87 4.69 -9.11
CA GLN A 173 -11.57 3.42 -9.30
C GLN A 173 -11.13 2.69 -10.57
N ARG A 174 -10.73 3.41 -11.63
CA ARG A 174 -10.25 2.78 -12.87
C ARG A 174 -9.16 3.62 -13.52
N ALA A 175 -8.01 3.01 -13.81
CA ALA A 175 -6.87 3.71 -14.41
C ALA A 175 -6.03 2.82 -15.32
N ALA A 176 -5.41 3.43 -16.34
CA ALA A 176 -4.27 2.86 -17.05
C ALA A 176 -2.98 3.39 -16.42
N ILE A 177 -2.01 2.51 -16.17
CA ILE A 177 -0.77 2.87 -15.49
C ILE A 177 0.43 2.58 -16.38
N SER A 178 1.37 3.52 -16.42
CA SER A 178 2.69 3.31 -16.99
C SER A 178 3.76 3.55 -15.93
N ILE A 179 4.68 2.60 -15.76
CA ILE A 179 5.78 2.66 -14.78
C ILE A 179 7.11 2.58 -15.51
N SER A 180 7.90 3.64 -15.41
CA SER A 180 9.22 3.75 -16.03
C SER A 180 10.30 3.74 -14.95
N PHE A 181 11.10 2.68 -14.92
CA PHE A 181 12.23 2.53 -14.00
C PHE A 181 13.47 3.19 -14.61
N CYS A 182 13.89 4.32 -14.06
CA CYS A 182 15.00 5.10 -14.59
C CYS A 182 16.29 4.85 -13.79
N GLY A 183 17.42 4.68 -14.48
CA GLY A 183 18.75 4.78 -13.89
C GLY A 183 19.28 3.46 -13.34
N LYS A 184 19.98 3.49 -12.20
CA LYS A 184 20.76 2.35 -11.69
C LYS A 184 19.95 1.45 -10.76
N HIS A 185 18.85 0.90 -11.25
CA HIS A 185 18.09 -0.15 -10.54
C HIS A 185 18.86 -1.47 -10.50
N ARG A 186 18.44 -2.37 -9.60
CA ARG A 186 19.07 -3.69 -9.47
C ARG A 186 18.65 -4.57 -10.66
N THR A 187 19.57 -4.82 -11.57
CA THR A 187 19.31 -5.51 -12.86
C THR A 187 18.98 -7.00 -12.75
N ASN A 188 19.31 -7.66 -11.65
CA ASN A 188 18.87 -9.03 -11.35
C ASN A 188 17.55 -9.08 -10.55
N SER A 189 16.70 -8.06 -10.68
CA SER A 189 15.35 -8.06 -10.12
C SER A 189 14.34 -8.24 -11.24
N ASP A 190 13.28 -8.97 -10.98
CA ASP A 190 12.20 -9.11 -11.95
C ASP A 190 11.41 -7.80 -12.04
N LEU A 191 11.09 -7.39 -13.27
CA LEU A 191 10.43 -6.12 -13.55
C LEU A 191 9.02 -6.05 -12.95
N ASP A 192 8.30 -7.17 -12.96
CA ASP A 192 6.99 -7.33 -12.34
C ASP A 192 7.06 -7.18 -10.80
N ASN A 193 8.10 -7.70 -10.16
CA ASN A 193 8.32 -7.51 -8.72
C ASN A 193 8.63 -6.04 -8.38
N LEU A 194 9.34 -5.33 -9.24
CA LEU A 194 9.53 -3.88 -9.08
C LEU A 194 8.20 -3.12 -9.26
N ALA A 195 7.43 -3.47 -10.28
CA ALA A 195 6.11 -2.90 -10.54
C ALA A 195 5.13 -3.15 -9.38
N GLY A 196 5.07 -4.38 -8.90
CA GLY A 196 4.23 -4.77 -7.76
C GLY A 196 4.55 -3.96 -6.50
N ALA A 197 5.82 -3.61 -6.28
CA ALA A 197 6.22 -2.74 -5.17
C ALA A 197 5.66 -1.32 -5.31
N CYS A 198 5.69 -0.76 -6.52
CA CYS A 198 5.08 0.54 -6.81
C CYS A 198 3.56 0.51 -6.67
N LEU A 199 2.90 -0.54 -7.15
CA LEU A 199 1.46 -0.72 -7.02
C LEU A 199 1.04 -0.83 -5.54
N ASP A 200 1.75 -1.63 -4.73
CA ASP A 200 1.52 -1.72 -3.28
C ASP A 200 1.57 -0.36 -2.58
N ALA A 201 2.44 0.53 -3.04
CA ALA A 201 2.57 1.89 -2.52
C ALA A 201 1.46 2.83 -3.01
N LEU A 202 0.79 2.56 -4.14
CA LEU A 202 -0.28 3.40 -4.69
C LEU A 202 -1.68 3.03 -4.17
N THR A 203 -1.93 1.75 -3.89
CA THR A 203 -3.25 1.24 -3.48
C THR A 203 -3.78 1.85 -2.18
N LEU A 204 -5.03 1.55 -1.84
CA LEU A 204 -5.68 1.94 -0.59
C LEU A 204 -4.86 1.55 0.65
N ASN A 205 -4.20 0.40 0.61
CA ASN A 205 -3.31 -0.06 1.69
C ASN A 205 -1.98 0.70 1.73
N GLY A 206 -1.63 1.47 0.70
CA GLY A 206 -0.48 2.36 0.58
C GLY A 206 -0.85 3.84 0.65
N ALA A 207 -0.60 4.60 -0.41
CA ALA A 207 -0.85 6.04 -0.49
C ALA A 207 -2.34 6.40 -0.70
N GLY A 208 -3.21 5.43 -1.00
CA GLY A 208 -4.64 5.70 -1.21
C GLY A 208 -4.97 6.38 -2.53
N VAL A 209 -4.03 6.38 -3.49
CA VAL A 209 -4.26 6.95 -4.83
C VAL A 209 -5.17 6.04 -5.65
N LEU A 210 -4.95 4.72 -5.58
CA LEU A 210 -5.73 3.72 -6.29
C LEU A 210 -6.58 2.92 -5.31
N GLN A 211 -7.77 2.50 -5.74
CA GLN A 211 -8.62 1.64 -4.91
C GLN A 211 -7.92 0.31 -4.62
N ASP A 212 -7.35 -0.32 -5.64
CA ASP A 212 -6.70 -1.63 -5.58
C ASP A 212 -5.79 -1.83 -6.81
N ASP A 213 -4.98 -2.89 -6.84
CA ASP A 213 -4.14 -3.25 -7.99
C ASP A 213 -4.72 -4.37 -8.87
N ARG A 214 -5.91 -4.86 -8.53
CA ARG A 214 -6.66 -5.87 -9.31
C ARG A 214 -7.02 -5.34 -10.70
N LEU A 215 -7.19 -6.28 -11.65
CA LEU A 215 -7.58 -6.03 -13.05
C LEU A 215 -8.84 -5.16 -13.20
N ALA A 216 -9.77 -5.25 -12.26
CA ALA A 216 -10.99 -4.42 -12.25
C ALA A 216 -10.70 -2.91 -12.19
N TYR A 217 -9.61 -2.53 -11.50
CA TYR A 217 -9.19 -1.15 -11.28
C TYR A 217 -8.02 -0.75 -12.20
N ILE A 218 -7.15 -1.69 -12.56
CA ILE A 218 -6.01 -1.47 -13.47
C ILE A 218 -6.14 -2.40 -14.69
N PRO A 219 -6.98 -2.07 -15.69
CA PRO A 219 -7.12 -2.87 -16.90
C PRO A 219 -5.92 -2.77 -17.86
N LYS A 220 -5.01 -1.80 -17.66
CA LYS A 220 -3.85 -1.58 -18.53
C LYS A 220 -2.62 -1.19 -17.70
N LEU A 221 -1.54 -1.95 -17.85
CA LEU A 221 -0.27 -1.72 -17.18
C LEU A 221 0.87 -1.80 -18.21
N ASN A 222 1.64 -0.72 -18.34
CA ASN A 222 2.85 -0.67 -19.15
C ASN A 222 4.07 -0.56 -18.22
N LEU A 223 5.08 -1.37 -18.44
CA LEU A 223 6.31 -1.39 -17.65
C LEU A 223 7.51 -1.21 -18.58
N GLU A 224 8.42 -0.31 -18.24
CA GLU A 224 9.66 -0.12 -18.97
C GLU A 224 10.85 0.13 -18.04
N TYR A 225 12.03 -0.30 -18.45
CA TYR A 225 13.29 0.02 -17.79
C TYR A 225 14.14 0.88 -18.72
N ILE A 226 14.49 2.09 -18.25
CA ILE A 226 15.28 3.08 -18.98
C ILE A 226 16.66 3.18 -18.31
N PRO A 227 17.69 2.48 -18.84
CA PRO A 227 19.02 2.55 -18.29
C PRO A 227 19.67 3.91 -18.55
N ASN A 228 20.75 4.21 -17.83
CA ASN A 228 21.67 5.34 -18.11
C ASN A 228 21.08 6.75 -17.98
N THR A 229 19.98 6.93 -17.25
CA THR A 229 19.51 8.26 -16.85
C THR A 229 20.41 8.85 -15.76
N LYS A 230 20.50 10.19 -15.70
CA LYS A 230 21.31 10.90 -14.68
C LYS A 230 20.85 10.59 -13.25
N GLU A 231 19.54 10.52 -13.05
CA GLU A 231 18.93 10.21 -11.77
C GLU A 231 18.39 8.77 -11.76
N THR A 232 18.45 8.15 -10.58
CA THR A 232 17.80 6.85 -10.36
C THR A 232 16.47 7.09 -9.64
N GLY A 233 15.40 6.54 -10.20
CA GLY A 233 14.05 6.74 -9.69
C GLY A 233 13.01 6.00 -10.52
N VAL A 234 11.74 6.26 -10.23
CA VAL A 234 10.61 5.69 -10.97
C VAL A 234 9.63 6.79 -11.32
N LYS A 235 9.30 6.90 -12.59
CA LYS A 235 8.19 7.71 -13.07
C LYS A 235 6.94 6.85 -13.15
N ILE A 236 5.86 7.30 -12.53
CA ILE A 236 4.57 6.63 -12.56
C ILE A 236 3.58 7.60 -13.21
N THR A 237 2.99 7.17 -14.31
CA THR A 237 1.93 7.91 -15.00
C THR A 237 0.62 7.16 -14.82
N ILE A 238 -0.39 7.85 -14.31
CA ILE A 238 -1.74 7.32 -14.09
C ILE A 238 -2.69 8.09 -15.00
N GLU A 239 -3.33 7.39 -15.91
CA GLU A 239 -4.40 7.91 -16.76
C GLU A 239 -5.73 7.44 -16.18
N ILE A 240 -6.56 8.36 -15.71
CA ILE A 240 -7.88 8.01 -15.17
C ILE A 240 -8.80 7.60 -16.31
N LEU A 241 -9.38 6.41 -16.19
CA LEU A 241 -10.31 5.88 -17.17
C LEU A 241 -11.76 6.12 -16.72
N PRO A 242 -12.69 6.31 -17.66
CA PRO A 242 -14.11 6.36 -17.34
C PRO A 242 -14.55 5.11 -16.58
N VAL A 243 -15.38 5.32 -15.56
CA VAL A 243 -16.07 4.21 -14.89
C VAL A 243 -17.11 3.67 -15.87
N ARG A 244 -17.07 2.36 -16.12
CA ARG A 244 -18.05 1.67 -16.97
C ARG A 244 -19.31 1.41 -16.18
#